data_AF-A0A8B6XI00-F1
#
_entry.id   AF-A0A8B6XI00-F1
#
_cell.length_a   1.000
_cell.length_b   1.000
_cell.length_c   1.000
_cell.angle_alpha   90.00
_cell.angle_beta   90.00
_cell.angle_gamma   90.00
#
_symmetry.space_group_name_H-M   'P 1'
#
loop_
_entity.id
_entity.type
_entity.pdbx_description
1 polymer ?
#
loop_
_entity_poly.entity_id
_entity_poly.type
_entity_poly.pdbx_seq_one_letter_code
_entity_poly.pdbx_strand_id
1 'polypeptide(L)'
;MFKKVLFVRTSILQRKFFMMAEFQQRQTAAEQKVNILKKQLEILKKVAEQKKKEVEQAEVINLLEKNARLQEEISKLKTDLRFYEAQNGVKLVSVPSAENVTKKEALSDSNTLPIKDMPASSKKEKTAEPDSTKIKQVLPTDDNKPIDASRILMKIGKIIDVKKHPDADSLYVEQVDLGESNPRTIVSGLVKHVPIESMQNRVAVFVCNLKPAK
;
A
#
# COMPACT_ATOMS: atom_id res chain seq x y z
N MET A 1 -64.66 -10.32 -52.69
CA MET A 1 -63.74 -10.57 -51.56
C MET A 1 -62.69 -9.45 -51.35
N PHE A 2 -61.85 -9.13 -52.34
CA PHE A 2 -60.64 -8.27 -52.23
C PHE A 2 -60.68 -7.09 -51.24
N LYS A 3 -61.70 -6.22 -51.27
CA LYS A 3 -61.79 -5.05 -50.36
C LYS A 3 -61.66 -5.40 -48.86
N LYS A 4 -62.24 -6.54 -48.42
CA LYS A 4 -62.10 -7.01 -47.01
C LYS A 4 -60.67 -7.47 -46.70
N VAL A 5 -59.99 -8.12 -47.65
CA VAL A 5 -58.60 -8.60 -47.48
C VAL A 5 -57.61 -7.43 -47.40
N LEU A 6 -57.83 -6.38 -48.20
CA LEU A 6 -57.05 -5.13 -48.11
C LEU A 6 -57.22 -4.49 -46.72
N PHE A 7 -58.45 -4.33 -46.24
CA PHE A 7 -58.74 -3.71 -44.94
C PHE A 7 -58.12 -4.45 -43.76
N VAL A 8 -58.15 -5.80 -43.78
CA VAL A 8 -57.46 -6.60 -42.74
C VAL A 8 -55.94 -6.42 -42.83
N ARG A 9 -55.36 -6.40 -44.03
CA ARG A 9 -53.91 -6.15 -44.21
C ARG A 9 -53.49 -4.75 -43.73
N THR A 10 -54.24 -3.70 -44.05
CA THR A 10 -53.91 -2.33 -43.59
C THR A 10 -54.08 -2.19 -42.08
N SER A 11 -55.11 -2.78 -41.47
CA SER A 11 -55.30 -2.77 -40.01
C SER A 11 -54.16 -3.51 -39.27
N ILE A 12 -53.73 -4.68 -39.77
CA ILE A 12 -52.57 -5.40 -39.22
C ILE A 12 -51.28 -4.57 -39.37
N LEU A 13 -51.10 -3.89 -40.51
CA LEU A 13 -49.92 -3.06 -40.77
C LEU A 13 -49.87 -1.83 -39.85
N GLN A 14 -51.00 -1.14 -39.65
CA GLN A 14 -51.12 -0.03 -38.68
C GLN A 14 -50.81 -0.49 -37.25
N ARG A 15 -51.35 -1.64 -36.81
CA ARG A 15 -51.03 -2.20 -35.48
C ARG A 15 -49.55 -2.53 -35.33
N LYS A 16 -48.91 -3.12 -36.34
CA LYS A 16 -47.46 -3.37 -36.34
C LYS A 16 -46.66 -2.07 -36.30
N PHE A 17 -47.05 -1.05 -37.06
CA PHE A 17 -46.39 0.26 -37.07
C PHE A 17 -46.49 0.96 -35.70
N PHE A 18 -47.67 0.93 -35.06
CA PHE A 18 -47.87 1.48 -33.72
C PHE A 18 -47.00 0.79 -32.67
N MET A 19 -46.97 -0.55 -32.65
CA MET A 19 -46.12 -1.31 -31.71
C MET A 19 -44.63 -1.04 -31.94
N MET A 20 -44.18 -0.88 -33.18
CA MET A 20 -42.79 -0.50 -33.49
C MET A 20 -42.46 0.92 -33.00
N ALA A 21 -43.36 1.89 -33.20
CA ALA A 21 -43.18 3.26 -32.71
C ALA A 21 -43.11 3.32 -31.18
N GLU A 22 -43.99 2.59 -30.48
CA GLU A 22 -43.96 2.52 -29.02
C GLU A 22 -42.70 1.82 -28.50
N PHE A 23 -42.25 0.75 -29.17
CA PHE A 23 -40.99 0.08 -28.85
C PHE A 23 -39.79 1.02 -29.03
N GLN A 24 -39.72 1.77 -30.13
CA GLN A 24 -38.66 2.75 -30.40
C GLN A 24 -38.68 3.92 -29.39
N GLN A 25 -39.86 4.36 -28.95
CA GLN A 25 -40.00 5.33 -27.86
C GLN A 25 -39.50 4.77 -26.53
N ARG A 26 -39.80 3.50 -26.21
CA ARG A 26 -39.30 2.81 -25.02
C ARG A 26 -37.77 2.62 -25.06
N GLN A 27 -37.20 2.31 -26.23
CA GLN A 27 -35.74 2.22 -26.44
C GLN A 27 -35.05 3.57 -26.18
N THR A 28 -35.46 4.62 -26.88
CA THR A 28 -34.86 5.96 -26.73
C THR A 28 -35.02 6.52 -25.31
N ALA A 29 -36.15 6.28 -24.64
CA ALA A 29 -36.33 6.66 -23.24
C ALA A 29 -35.43 5.86 -22.27
N ALA A 30 -35.12 4.60 -22.58
CA ALA A 30 -34.16 3.79 -21.82
C ALA A 30 -32.72 4.28 -22.04
N GLU A 31 -32.34 4.57 -23.27
CA GLU A 31 -31.03 5.14 -23.63
C GLU A 31 -30.79 6.49 -22.94
N GLN A 32 -31.78 7.39 -22.94
CA GLN A 32 -31.72 8.66 -22.20
C GLN A 32 -31.48 8.45 -20.71
N LYS A 33 -32.20 7.53 -20.06
CA LYS A 33 -31.99 7.18 -18.64
C LYS A 33 -30.58 6.64 -18.39
N VAL A 34 -30.09 5.74 -19.23
CA VAL A 34 -28.71 5.21 -19.15
C VAL A 34 -27.69 6.34 -19.31
N ASN A 35 -27.92 7.30 -20.20
CA ASN A 35 -27.00 8.42 -20.42
C ASN A 35 -26.98 9.40 -19.23
N ILE A 36 -28.13 9.66 -18.59
CA ILE A 36 -28.22 10.46 -17.36
C ILE A 36 -27.49 9.75 -16.20
N LEU A 37 -27.74 8.45 -16.00
CA LEU A 37 -27.08 7.66 -14.97
C LEU A 37 -25.55 7.59 -15.16
N LYS A 38 -25.07 7.46 -16.41
CA LYS A 38 -23.64 7.55 -16.75
C LYS A 38 -23.04 8.90 -16.35
N LYS A 39 -23.70 10.02 -16.67
CA LYS A 39 -23.25 11.37 -16.27
C LYS A 39 -23.25 11.55 -14.76
N GLN A 40 -24.26 11.06 -14.04
CA GLN A 40 -24.31 11.10 -12.58
C GLN A 40 -23.16 10.29 -11.95
N LEU A 41 -22.88 9.08 -12.46
CA LEU A 41 -21.74 8.27 -12.01
C LEU A 41 -20.38 8.94 -12.31
N GLU A 42 -20.23 9.61 -13.44
CA GLU A 42 -19.02 10.36 -13.78
C GLU A 42 -18.77 11.54 -12.83
N ILE A 43 -19.83 12.31 -12.51
CA ILE A 43 -19.78 13.40 -11.54
C ILE A 43 -19.44 12.86 -10.15
N LEU A 44 -20.09 11.78 -9.70
CA LEU A 44 -19.81 11.17 -8.40
C LEU A 44 -18.37 10.66 -8.28
N LYS A 45 -17.81 10.07 -9.35
CA LYS A 45 -16.38 9.69 -9.40
C LYS A 45 -15.46 10.90 -9.28
N LYS A 46 -15.71 11.97 -10.06
CA LYS A 46 -14.92 13.21 -10.01
C LYS A 46 -14.96 13.86 -8.61
N VAL A 47 -16.12 13.89 -7.96
CA VAL A 47 -16.27 14.39 -6.58
C VAL A 47 -15.54 13.50 -5.57
N ALA A 48 -15.56 12.18 -5.72
CA ALA A 48 -14.82 11.26 -4.85
C ALA A 48 -13.30 11.40 -5.01
N GLU A 49 -12.80 11.51 -6.25
CA GLU A 49 -11.39 11.75 -6.55
C GLU A 49 -10.92 13.13 -6.04
N GLN A 50 -11.75 14.16 -6.17
CA GLN A 50 -11.46 15.49 -5.65
C GLN A 50 -11.38 15.47 -4.11
N LYS A 51 -12.37 14.89 -3.42
CA LYS A 51 -12.34 14.77 -1.95
C LYS A 51 -11.14 13.97 -1.44
N LYS A 52 -10.72 12.93 -2.17
CA LYS A 52 -9.49 12.18 -1.83
C LYS A 52 -8.25 13.08 -1.91
N LYS A 53 -8.12 13.87 -2.98
CA LYS A 53 -7.03 14.85 -3.13
C LYS A 53 -7.07 15.96 -2.08
N GLU A 54 -8.25 16.45 -1.70
CA GLU A 54 -8.42 17.47 -0.65
C GLU A 54 -7.95 16.94 0.73
N VAL A 55 -8.27 15.70 1.07
CA VAL A 55 -7.78 15.04 2.31
C VAL A 55 -6.26 14.82 2.26
N GLU A 56 -5.73 14.30 1.15
CA GLU A 56 -4.29 14.09 0.95
C GLU A 56 -3.50 15.42 1.03
N GLN A 57 -4.04 16.51 0.45
CA GLN A 57 -3.44 17.84 0.53
C GLN A 57 -3.48 18.40 1.95
N ALA A 58 -4.59 18.24 2.68
CA ALA A 58 -4.69 18.68 4.07
C ALA A 58 -3.69 17.94 4.98
N GLU A 59 -3.49 16.64 4.79
CA GLU A 59 -2.50 15.86 5.52
C GLU A 59 -1.06 16.29 5.17
N VAL A 60 -0.75 16.49 3.88
CA VAL A 60 0.56 16.99 3.44
C VAL A 60 0.87 18.38 4.03
N ILE A 61 -0.10 19.30 4.06
CA ILE A 61 0.06 20.62 4.68
C ILE A 61 0.34 20.49 6.19
N ASN A 62 -0.43 19.65 6.89
CA ASN A 62 -0.26 19.40 8.32
C ASN A 62 1.12 18.80 8.65
N LEU A 63 1.61 17.88 7.82
CA LEU A 63 2.95 17.30 7.95
C LEU A 63 4.05 18.31 7.65
N LEU A 64 3.88 19.20 6.67
CA LEU A 64 4.85 20.27 6.38
C LEU A 64 4.95 21.27 7.54
N GLU A 65 3.83 21.68 8.13
CA GLU A 65 3.80 22.57 9.30
C GLU A 65 4.49 21.93 10.52
N LYS A 66 4.19 20.65 10.80
CA LYS A 66 4.85 19.88 11.87
C LYS A 66 6.37 19.77 11.63
N ASN A 67 6.79 19.47 10.41
CA ASN A 67 8.21 19.37 10.07
C ASN A 67 8.94 20.71 10.24
N ALA A 68 8.31 21.84 9.89
CA ALA A 68 8.89 23.17 10.12
C ALA A 68 9.07 23.46 11.62
N ARG A 69 8.04 23.20 12.45
CA ARG A 69 8.13 23.38 13.91
C ARG A 69 9.21 22.50 14.55
N LEU A 70 9.31 21.24 14.12
CA LEU A 70 10.37 20.32 14.59
C LEU A 70 11.76 20.79 14.16
N GLN A 71 11.92 21.39 12.97
CA GLN A 71 13.18 21.98 12.53
C GLN A 71 13.57 23.22 13.36
N GLU A 72 12.61 24.07 13.75
CA GLU A 72 12.86 25.17 14.69
C GLU A 72 13.22 24.68 16.09
N GLU A 73 12.54 23.65 16.59
CA GLU A 73 12.83 23.08 17.91
C GLU A 73 14.22 22.42 17.95
N ILE A 74 14.57 21.65 16.91
CA ILE A 74 15.91 21.08 16.73
C ILE A 74 16.96 22.20 16.61
N SER A 75 16.68 23.32 15.95
CA SER A 75 17.65 24.41 15.83
C SER A 75 17.91 25.12 17.17
N LYS A 76 16.86 25.36 17.97
CA LYS A 76 16.95 25.91 19.34
C LYS A 76 17.70 24.97 20.28
N LEU A 77 17.29 23.70 20.36
CA LEU A 77 17.99 22.70 21.19
C LEU A 77 19.47 22.55 20.79
N LYS A 78 19.79 22.72 19.49
CA LYS A 78 21.17 22.70 18.99
C LYS A 78 21.96 23.98 19.31
N THR A 79 21.34 25.15 19.45
CA THR A 79 22.03 26.35 19.97
C THR A 79 22.25 26.26 21.47
N ASP A 80 21.27 25.76 22.21
CA ASP A 80 21.30 25.68 23.67
C ASP A 80 22.32 24.62 24.13
N LEU A 81 22.34 23.46 23.47
CA LEU A 81 23.36 22.43 23.69
C LEU A 81 24.78 22.97 23.43
N ARG A 82 25.01 23.69 22.32
CA ARG A 82 26.31 24.34 22.04
C ARG A 82 26.71 25.36 23.11
N PHE A 83 25.75 26.09 23.66
CA PHE A 83 26.00 27.06 24.74
C PHE A 83 26.46 26.36 26.02
N TYR A 84 25.78 25.28 26.43
CA TYR A 84 26.17 24.48 27.60
C TYR A 84 27.48 23.69 27.39
N GLU A 85 27.73 23.16 26.19
CA GLU A 85 29.02 22.53 25.83
C GLU A 85 30.19 23.51 25.96
N ALA A 86 30.01 24.75 25.48
CA ALA A 86 31.01 25.81 25.59
C ALA A 86 31.25 26.24 27.06
N GLN A 87 30.20 26.34 27.87
CA GLN A 87 30.34 26.60 29.31
C GLN A 87 31.08 25.48 30.05
N ASN A 88 30.83 24.22 29.68
CA ASN A 88 31.47 23.04 30.27
C ASN A 88 32.85 22.71 29.65
N GLY A 89 33.42 23.61 28.84
CA GLY A 89 34.79 23.50 28.34
C GLY A 89 35.01 22.50 27.19
N VAL A 90 33.94 21.95 26.60
CA VAL A 90 34.04 20.98 25.51
C VAL A 90 34.32 21.69 24.19
N LYS A 91 35.52 21.50 23.62
CA LYS A 91 35.89 22.07 22.33
C LYS A 91 35.21 21.33 21.18
N LEU A 92 34.15 21.93 20.64
CA LEU A 92 33.54 21.54 19.38
C LEU A 92 34.55 21.60 18.22
N VAL A 93 34.83 20.44 17.62
CA VAL A 93 35.50 20.36 16.31
C VAL A 93 34.42 20.49 15.23
N SER A 94 34.64 21.36 14.26
CA SER A 94 33.78 21.47 13.07
C SER A 94 33.93 20.21 12.21
N VAL A 95 33.02 19.26 12.35
CA VAL A 95 32.94 18.09 11.46
C VAL A 95 32.62 18.58 10.04
N PRO A 96 33.46 18.29 9.02
CA PRO A 96 33.19 18.68 7.64
C PRO A 96 32.13 17.76 7.01
N SER A 97 30.89 17.91 7.47
CA SER A 97 29.72 17.23 6.91
C SER A 97 29.10 18.13 5.84
N ALA A 98 29.01 17.64 4.60
CA ALA A 98 28.65 18.43 3.43
C ALA A 98 27.32 19.18 3.58
N GLU A 99 27.37 20.51 3.55
CA GLU A 99 26.20 21.37 3.42
C GLU A 99 25.70 21.32 1.96
N ASN A 100 24.80 20.38 1.64
CA ASN A 100 23.63 20.56 0.77
C ASN A 100 22.89 19.23 0.49
N VAL A 101 21.66 19.11 0.98
CA VAL A 101 20.60 18.32 0.32
C VAL A 101 19.31 19.15 0.36
N THR A 102 18.81 19.52 -0.82
CA THR A 102 17.91 20.67 -1.00
C THR A 102 16.46 20.29 -1.32
N LYS A 103 15.54 21.22 -1.03
CA LYS A 103 14.22 21.44 -1.68
C LYS A 103 14.12 22.97 -1.84
N LYS A 104 13.74 23.62 -2.95
CA LYS A 104 13.02 23.31 -4.20
C LYS A 104 13.67 24.08 -5.39
N GLU A 105 13.39 23.98 -6.70
CA GLU A 105 12.81 22.99 -7.66
C GLU A 105 13.01 23.56 -9.11
N ALA A 106 12.53 22.84 -10.14
CA ALA A 106 12.17 23.33 -11.50
C ALA A 106 13.27 23.72 -12.54
N LEU A 107 13.51 22.79 -13.49
CA LEU A 107 13.54 22.95 -14.96
C LEU A 107 14.35 24.09 -15.64
N SER A 108 15.36 23.70 -16.45
CA SER A 108 15.62 24.24 -17.81
C SER A 108 16.60 23.33 -18.58
N ASP A 109 16.64 23.47 -19.91
CA ASP A 109 16.91 22.36 -20.84
C ASP A 109 18.37 22.11 -21.31
N SER A 110 18.53 20.90 -21.87
CA SER A 110 19.33 20.53 -23.07
C SER A 110 20.72 19.89 -22.91
N ASN A 111 20.83 18.67 -23.48
CA ASN A 111 21.99 18.00 -24.10
C ASN A 111 23.26 17.73 -23.25
N THR A 112 23.97 16.60 -23.37
CA THR A 112 24.05 15.62 -24.48
C THR A 112 24.28 14.20 -23.96
N LEU A 113 23.84 13.16 -24.69
CA LEU A 113 24.28 11.77 -24.49
C LEU A 113 25.75 11.59 -24.95
N PRO A 114 26.46 10.58 -24.41
CA PRO A 114 26.71 9.41 -25.27
C PRO A 114 26.44 8.06 -24.58
N ILE A 115 25.90 7.12 -25.35
CA ILE A 115 25.77 5.70 -24.99
C ILE A 115 27.04 4.97 -25.45
N LYS A 116 27.55 4.00 -24.67
CA LYS A 116 28.28 2.87 -25.26
C LYS A 116 28.19 1.53 -24.51
N ASP A 117 27.28 0.71 -25.00
CA ASP A 117 27.39 -0.74 -25.27
C ASP A 117 27.88 -1.71 -24.18
N MET A 118 26.94 -2.54 -23.71
CA MET A 118 27.21 -3.95 -23.40
C MET A 118 27.47 -4.75 -24.70
N PRO A 119 28.07 -5.95 -24.58
CA PRO A 119 27.44 -7.10 -25.24
C PRO A 119 27.25 -8.29 -24.29
N ALA A 120 26.28 -9.15 -24.60
CA ALA A 120 25.98 -10.38 -23.85
C ALA A 120 25.64 -11.54 -24.80
N SER A 121 26.16 -12.76 -24.57
CA SER A 121 25.71 -14.05 -25.14
C SER A 121 26.65 -15.20 -24.69
N SER A 122 26.28 -16.50 -24.61
CA SER A 122 25.10 -17.15 -24.01
C SER A 122 25.25 -18.70 -23.97
N LYS A 123 24.46 -19.37 -23.10
CA LYS A 123 23.93 -20.77 -23.19
C LYS A 123 24.79 -22.02 -22.85
N LYS A 124 24.07 -23.02 -22.28
CA LYS A 124 24.32 -24.49 -22.16
C LYS A 124 25.36 -24.95 -21.10
N GLU A 125 25.19 -26.09 -20.40
CA GLU A 125 24.04 -27.03 -20.26
C GLU A 125 24.08 -27.86 -18.94
N LYS A 126 22.90 -28.21 -18.40
CA LYS A 126 22.50 -29.41 -17.60
C LYS A 126 23.22 -29.90 -16.29
N THR A 127 22.33 -30.28 -15.35
CA THR A 127 22.37 -31.42 -14.39
C THR A 127 23.19 -31.39 -13.09
N ALA A 128 22.68 -32.18 -12.13
CA ALA A 128 23.19 -32.61 -10.81
C ALA A 128 22.96 -31.68 -9.60
N GLU A 129 22.42 -32.30 -8.54
CA GLU A 129 22.52 -31.84 -7.14
C GLU A 129 23.98 -32.07 -6.65
N PRO A 130 24.47 -31.35 -5.62
CA PRO A 130 24.22 -31.84 -4.26
C PRO A 130 24.00 -30.77 -3.17
N ASP A 131 23.65 -31.31 -2.00
CA ASP A 131 23.36 -30.70 -0.71
C ASP A 131 24.43 -29.73 -0.13
N SER A 132 23.95 -28.85 0.74
CA SER A 132 24.66 -28.20 1.85
C SER A 132 25.74 -27.14 1.58
N THR A 133 25.43 -25.89 1.97
CA THR A 133 26.30 -25.21 2.96
C THR A 133 25.46 -24.32 3.88
N LYS A 134 25.67 -24.44 5.20
CA LYS A 134 24.90 -23.72 6.24
C LYS A 134 25.61 -22.42 6.61
N ILE A 135 25.04 -21.25 6.30
CA ILE A 135 25.44 -20.02 7.01
C ILE A 135 24.66 -19.94 8.33
N LYS A 136 25.12 -20.73 9.32
CA LYS A 136 24.69 -20.62 10.71
C LYS A 136 25.37 -19.40 11.35
N GLN A 137 24.78 -18.22 11.27
CA GLN A 137 25.09 -17.15 12.24
C GLN A 137 24.40 -17.45 13.57
N VAL A 138 24.98 -18.39 14.32
CA VAL A 138 24.67 -18.57 15.75
C VAL A 138 25.57 -17.61 16.52
N LEU A 139 25.00 -16.49 16.96
CA LEU A 139 25.61 -15.68 18.02
C LEU A 139 25.71 -16.55 19.28
N PRO A 140 26.87 -16.63 19.96
CA PRO A 140 26.98 -17.34 21.22
C PRO A 140 26.08 -16.68 22.28
N THR A 141 25.16 -17.44 22.86
CA THR A 141 24.44 -17.03 24.06
C THR A 141 25.36 -17.18 25.26
N ASP A 142 26.11 -16.11 25.53
CA ASP A 142 26.89 -15.93 26.76
C ASP A 142 25.91 -15.66 27.92
N ASP A 143 25.41 -16.75 28.51
CA ASP A 143 24.29 -16.73 29.45
C ASP A 143 24.59 -16.03 30.79
N ASN A 144 25.85 -15.63 31.03
CA ASN A 144 26.27 -14.86 32.21
C ASN A 144 26.11 -13.34 32.08
N LYS A 145 25.70 -12.80 30.92
CA LYS A 145 25.46 -11.36 30.78
C LYS A 145 24.11 -10.93 31.40
N PRO A 146 24.00 -9.72 31.99
CA PRO A 146 22.74 -9.16 32.46
C PRO A 146 21.65 -9.18 31.38
N ILE A 147 20.42 -9.53 31.75
CA ILE A 147 19.27 -9.58 30.83
C ILE A 147 19.00 -8.17 30.31
N ASP A 148 18.94 -8.03 28.98
CA ASP A 148 18.76 -6.75 28.28
C ASP A 148 17.72 -6.90 27.16
N ALA A 149 16.92 -5.86 26.97
CA ALA A 149 15.85 -5.80 25.96
C ALA A 149 16.41 -5.87 24.53
N SER A 150 17.65 -5.41 24.29
CA SER A 150 18.33 -5.46 22.99
C SER A 150 18.49 -6.88 22.42
N ARG A 151 18.26 -7.93 23.23
CA ARG A 151 18.26 -9.34 22.80
C ARG A 151 16.99 -9.73 22.00
N ILE A 152 15.95 -8.90 21.98
CA ILE A 152 14.65 -9.22 21.38
C ILE A 152 14.51 -8.49 20.03
N LEU A 153 14.41 -9.24 18.93
CA LEU A 153 14.21 -8.67 17.60
C LEU A 153 12.71 -8.42 17.37
N MET A 154 12.25 -7.20 17.68
CA MET A 154 10.90 -6.76 17.36
C MET A 154 10.84 -6.14 15.96
N LYS A 155 9.84 -6.53 15.17
CA LYS A 155 9.45 -5.84 13.92
C LYS A 155 7.99 -5.39 14.03
N ILE A 156 7.64 -4.32 13.32
CA ILE A 156 6.25 -3.99 13.01
C ILE A 156 5.85 -4.82 11.78
N GLY A 157 4.65 -5.40 11.80
CA GLY A 157 4.08 -6.16 10.70
C GLY A 157 2.60 -5.92 10.50
N LYS A 158 2.07 -6.31 9.34
CA LYS A 158 0.65 -6.23 9.00
C LYS A 158 0.07 -7.61 8.76
N ILE A 159 -1.04 -7.91 9.42
CA ILE A 159 -1.79 -9.15 9.26
C ILE A 159 -2.57 -9.10 7.93
N ILE A 160 -2.25 -9.99 6.98
CA ILE A 160 -2.84 -10.05 5.64
C ILE A 160 -4.11 -10.93 5.63
N ASP A 161 -4.08 -12.04 6.36
CA ASP A 161 -5.11 -13.08 6.38
C ASP A 161 -5.12 -13.76 7.75
N VAL A 162 -6.32 -14.10 8.25
CA VAL A 162 -6.55 -14.71 9.57
C VAL A 162 -7.56 -15.82 9.42
N LYS A 163 -7.23 -16.99 9.97
CA LYS A 163 -8.13 -18.16 10.06
C LYS A 163 -8.10 -18.71 11.47
N LYS A 164 -9.16 -19.39 11.92
CA LYS A 164 -9.07 -20.22 13.14
C LYS A 164 -8.26 -21.47 12.84
N HIS A 165 -7.50 -21.96 13.82
CA HIS A 165 -6.78 -23.22 13.69
C HIS A 165 -7.79 -24.39 13.64
N PRO A 166 -7.67 -25.34 12.69
CA PRO A 166 -8.65 -26.41 12.53
C PRO A 166 -8.80 -27.29 13.77
N ASP A 167 -7.68 -27.61 14.43
CA ASP A 167 -7.64 -28.52 15.59
C ASP A 167 -7.66 -27.79 16.96
N ALA A 168 -7.79 -26.46 17.01
CA ALA A 168 -7.60 -25.69 18.25
C ALA A 168 -8.43 -24.39 18.32
N ASP A 169 -9.59 -24.45 18.99
CA ASP A 169 -10.55 -23.34 19.14
C ASP A 169 -9.98 -22.04 19.75
N SER A 170 -8.87 -22.12 20.48
CA SER A 170 -8.22 -20.96 21.11
C SER A 170 -7.19 -20.25 20.23
N LEU A 171 -6.86 -20.79 19.06
CA LEU A 171 -5.76 -20.32 18.22
C LEU A 171 -6.23 -19.73 16.88
N TYR A 172 -5.68 -18.58 16.49
CA TYR A 172 -5.69 -18.10 15.11
C TYR A 172 -4.40 -18.50 14.40
N VAL A 173 -4.49 -18.76 13.10
CA VAL A 173 -3.37 -18.85 12.16
C VAL A 173 -3.40 -17.58 11.31
N GLU A 174 -2.30 -16.86 11.30
CA GLU A 174 -2.16 -15.51 10.73
C GLU A 174 -1.03 -15.49 9.69
N GLN A 175 -1.30 -14.94 8.52
CA GLN A 175 -0.27 -14.63 7.52
C GLN A 175 0.14 -13.16 7.67
N VAL A 176 1.39 -12.91 8.04
CA VAL A 176 1.88 -11.58 8.43
C VAL A 176 2.97 -11.09 7.49
N ASP A 177 2.79 -9.88 6.94
CA ASP A 177 3.84 -9.14 6.26
C ASP A 177 4.78 -8.50 7.30
N LEU A 178 6.09 -8.75 7.15
CA LEU A 178 7.19 -8.25 7.99
C LEU A 178 8.28 -7.55 7.15
N GLY A 179 7.97 -7.17 5.91
CA GLY A 179 8.95 -6.71 4.92
C GLY A 179 9.94 -7.81 4.50
N GLU A 180 9.49 -9.07 4.54
CA GLU A 180 10.26 -10.25 4.13
C GLU A 180 9.74 -10.75 2.76
N SER A 181 10.52 -11.57 2.05
CA SER A 181 10.19 -11.96 0.67
C SER A 181 8.92 -12.80 0.52
N ASN A 182 8.47 -13.43 1.62
CA ASN A 182 7.18 -14.11 1.73
C ASN A 182 6.55 -13.76 3.10
N PRO A 183 5.21 -13.67 3.22
CA PRO A 183 4.53 -13.52 4.50
C PRO A 183 4.84 -14.69 5.44
N ARG A 184 5.09 -14.38 6.72
CA ARG A 184 5.39 -15.38 7.75
C ARG A 184 4.08 -15.88 8.37
N THR A 185 3.94 -17.19 8.51
CA THR A 185 2.86 -17.81 9.29
C THR A 185 3.14 -17.65 10.78
N ILE A 186 2.16 -17.14 11.52
CA ILE A 186 2.20 -16.93 12.96
C ILE A 186 0.94 -17.54 13.58
N VAL A 187 1.04 -18.09 14.79
CA VAL A 187 -0.09 -18.66 15.53
C VAL A 187 -0.30 -17.87 16.81
N SER A 188 -1.51 -17.38 17.07
CA SER A 188 -1.81 -16.52 18.22
C SER A 188 -2.97 -17.04 19.07
N GLY A 189 -2.86 -16.90 20.39
CA GLY A 189 -3.89 -17.30 21.36
C GLY A 189 -5.08 -16.33 21.50
N LEU A 190 -5.33 -15.50 20.50
CA LEU A 190 -6.17 -14.30 20.65
C LEU A 190 -7.68 -14.53 20.43
N VAL A 191 -8.12 -15.76 20.11
CA VAL A 191 -9.53 -16.05 19.76
C VAL A 191 -10.52 -15.68 20.87
N LYS A 192 -10.10 -15.75 22.14
CA LYS A 192 -10.93 -15.39 23.31
C LYS A 192 -10.92 -13.88 23.65
N HIS A 193 -10.07 -13.09 22.98
CA HIS A 193 -9.79 -11.69 23.34
C HIS A 193 -10.02 -10.70 22.20
N VAL A 194 -9.86 -11.11 20.93
CA VAL A 194 -10.03 -10.25 19.76
C VAL A 194 -10.88 -10.97 18.70
N PRO A 195 -11.99 -10.37 18.23
CA PRO A 195 -12.76 -10.92 17.13
C PRO A 195 -11.96 -10.85 15.83
N ILE A 196 -12.16 -11.84 14.94
CA ILE A 196 -11.38 -12.01 13.71
C ILE A 196 -11.40 -10.77 12.79
N GLU A 197 -12.53 -10.06 12.75
CA GLU A 197 -12.71 -8.79 12.04
C GLU A 197 -11.76 -7.68 12.52
N SER A 198 -11.38 -7.69 13.80
CA SER A 198 -10.43 -6.76 14.43
C SER A 198 -8.98 -7.27 14.44
N MET A 199 -8.70 -8.39 13.77
CA MET A 199 -7.35 -8.90 13.49
C MET A 199 -6.98 -8.71 12.02
N GLN A 200 -7.94 -8.86 11.10
CA GLN A 200 -7.73 -8.71 9.67
C GLN A 200 -7.23 -7.29 9.31
N ASN A 201 -6.22 -7.19 8.45
CA ASN A 201 -5.53 -5.93 8.07
C ASN A 201 -4.84 -5.15 9.22
N ARG A 202 -4.81 -5.65 10.46
CA ARG A 202 -4.25 -4.94 11.62
C ARG A 202 -2.72 -4.86 11.56
N VAL A 203 -2.19 -3.75 12.04
CA VAL A 203 -0.74 -3.56 12.28
C VAL A 203 -0.44 -3.92 13.73
N ALA A 204 0.62 -4.70 13.95
CA ALA A 204 1.05 -5.17 15.27
C ALA A 204 2.58 -5.33 15.35
N VAL A 205 3.11 -5.60 16.55
CA VAL A 205 4.54 -5.83 16.81
C VAL A 205 4.78 -7.32 17.01
N PHE A 206 5.78 -7.87 16.33
CA PHE A 206 6.08 -9.30 16.29
C PHE A 206 7.54 -9.57 16.67
N VAL A 207 7.78 -10.56 17.53
CA VAL A 207 9.13 -11.02 17.90
C VAL A 207 9.62 -12.02 16.86
N CYS A 208 10.68 -11.66 16.13
CA CYS A 208 11.08 -12.33 14.89
C CYS A 208 12.28 -13.27 15.02
N ASN A 209 13.02 -13.24 16.15
CA ASN A 209 14.19 -14.07 16.42
C ASN A 209 13.90 -15.34 17.25
N LEU A 210 12.64 -15.74 17.38
CA LEU A 210 12.26 -17.03 17.96
C LEU A 210 12.59 -18.20 17.02
N LYS A 211 12.85 -19.38 17.58
CA LYS A 211 12.96 -20.63 16.81
C LYS A 211 11.56 -21.02 16.29
N PRO A 212 11.42 -21.56 15.06
CA PRO A 212 10.13 -22.03 14.57
C PRO A 212 9.52 -23.10 15.47
N ALA A 213 8.25 -22.92 15.82
CA ALA A 213 7.40 -23.93 16.44
C ALA A 213 6.59 -24.69 15.37
N LYS A 214 5.93 -25.76 15.80
CA LYS A 214 4.92 -26.53 15.05
C LYS A 214 3.74 -26.80 15.96
#